data_AF-A0A7Y0A2Z5-F1
#
_entry.id   AF-A0A7Y0A2Z5-F1
#
_cell.length_a   1.000
_cell.length_b   1.000
_cell.length_c   1.000
_cell.angle_alpha   90.00
_cell.angle_beta   90.00
_cell.angle_gamma   90.00
#
_symmetry.space_group_name_H-M   'P 1'
#
loop_
_entity.id
_entity.type
_entity.pdbx_description
1 polymer ?
#
loop_
_entity_poly.entity_id
_entity_poly.type
_entity_poly.pdbx_seq_one_letter_code
_entity_poly.pdbx_strand_id
1 'polypeptide(L)'
;GAHPSDLAAKDGCGCPVTKSPHPINFAMGDENLEQTDFVLDGIVPIVWTRRYRSSLAAYDASPLGARWSSAFHLSLEERDDALVFFDPDSRAVPLPPVAVGDAVEVPTEGFTVSRPDARRVQLTYPDGSYEQYELGGTARRYRLSARTRRDGLGLTLGYNDAGELVSVSDGAENSLRLEYLNGRVAAIYRTGIPGPGDEALARYTHDEQGDLIVQTDVPGNTRTYAYTRHLLTRYTDYNGNAVNLAWQWNGMHEGVPAPADAKCSRTWLGDEERDIHEDTRFEYAREHWYTKVTDADGNVTVHRYDYHNRIVLVEYPDGGSEAFEWDDNHNLTGMKNALGQTQRFEYDAQGRVTAATDALGNTTRTEYNADGLPVKVTAANGDVTQTAYDALGRPVAVTDAAGRTTAYRWNGNGRLVSMTDPKGGEKRFSYDGGGRLREATDCSGYSTRYVYDGRGYLSRRIDAEGNTTSYRCDALGRVASITQPDGSVEALTWDGEGNLRSYRDGAGQVTEYSYNAQHQPVLRTDAAGRQLVYYYDRQWRL
;
A
#
# COMPACT_ATOMS: atom_id res chain seq x y z
N GLY A 1 35.43 -7.76 -10.16
CA GLY A 1 34.16 -7.30 -10.74
C GLY A 1 33.30 -6.77 -9.63
N ALA A 2 32.38 -5.85 -9.90
CA ALA A 2 31.34 -5.52 -8.91
C ALA A 2 30.54 -6.78 -8.57
N HIS A 3 30.14 -6.93 -7.31
CA HIS A 3 29.24 -8.00 -6.87
C HIS A 3 27.83 -7.44 -6.71
N PRO A 4 26.78 -8.21 -7.04
CA PRO A 4 25.42 -7.74 -6.86
C PRO A 4 25.13 -7.50 -5.38
N SER A 5 24.41 -6.43 -5.08
CA SER A 5 23.90 -6.18 -3.72
C SER A 5 23.02 -7.35 -3.27
N ASP A 6 23.13 -7.70 -1.99
CA ASP A 6 22.21 -8.65 -1.33
C ASP A 6 20.94 -7.95 -0.82
N LEU A 7 20.91 -6.62 -0.85
CA LEU A 7 19.70 -5.83 -0.64
C LEU A 7 18.99 -5.60 -1.97
N ALA A 8 17.69 -5.86 -2.00
CA ALA A 8 16.86 -5.46 -3.12
C ALA A 8 16.92 -3.92 -3.31
N ALA A 9 16.81 -3.48 -4.56
CA ALA A 9 16.58 -2.07 -4.85
C ALA A 9 15.28 -1.61 -4.17
N LYS A 10 15.28 -0.36 -3.70
CA LYS A 10 14.09 0.26 -3.15
C LYS A 10 13.07 0.49 -4.27
N ASP A 11 11.82 0.11 -4.06
CA ASP A 11 10.72 0.43 -4.97
C ASP A 11 10.22 1.87 -4.69
N GLY A 12 10.07 2.75 -5.70
CA GLY A 12 9.58 4.12 -5.47
C GLY A 12 9.63 5.10 -6.66
N CYS A 13 8.96 6.26 -6.52
CA CYS A 13 9.09 7.51 -7.30
C CYS A 13 9.03 7.46 -8.86
N GLY A 14 8.37 6.48 -9.48
CA GLY A 14 8.32 6.37 -10.95
C GLY A 14 9.51 5.62 -11.55
N CYS A 15 10.22 4.84 -10.73
CA CYS A 15 11.23 3.89 -11.16
C CYS A 15 10.62 2.80 -12.09
N PRO A 16 11.45 2.16 -12.94
CA PRO A 16 11.03 1.04 -13.77
C PRO A 16 10.41 -0.04 -12.89
N VAL A 17 9.36 -0.70 -13.38
CA VAL A 17 8.74 -1.80 -12.64
C VAL A 17 9.76 -2.91 -12.48
N THR A 18 10.17 -3.15 -11.24
CA THR A 18 11.13 -4.17 -10.84
C THR A 18 10.48 -5.54 -10.64
N LYS A 19 9.15 -5.64 -10.82
CA LYS A 19 8.36 -6.84 -10.52
C LYS A 19 7.44 -7.27 -11.66
N SER A 20 7.09 -8.56 -11.67
CA SER A 20 6.06 -9.10 -12.56
C SER A 20 4.64 -8.74 -12.08
N PRO A 21 3.58 -8.95 -12.90
CA PRO A 21 2.18 -8.81 -12.45
C PRO A 21 1.84 -9.61 -11.19
N HIS A 22 2.50 -10.76 -10.98
CA HIS A 22 2.52 -11.50 -9.72
C HIS A 22 3.86 -11.24 -9.04
N PRO A 23 3.89 -10.75 -7.79
CA PRO A 23 4.91 -9.83 -7.23
C PRO A 23 6.37 -10.36 -7.06
N ILE A 24 6.88 -11.08 -8.06
CA ILE A 24 8.24 -11.54 -8.25
C ILE A 24 9.13 -10.38 -8.65
N ASN A 25 10.18 -10.12 -7.86
CA ASN A 25 11.22 -9.16 -8.21
C ASN A 25 12.13 -9.73 -9.32
N PHE A 26 12.32 -9.00 -10.41
CA PHE A 26 13.10 -9.44 -11.57
C PHE A 26 14.59 -9.60 -11.28
N ALA A 27 15.18 -8.83 -10.36
CA ALA A 27 16.60 -8.95 -10.03
C ALA A 27 16.86 -10.05 -8.99
N MET A 28 16.04 -10.08 -7.94
CA MET A 28 16.22 -10.97 -6.79
C MET A 28 15.58 -12.34 -6.98
N GLY A 29 14.48 -12.41 -7.72
CA GLY A 29 13.67 -13.61 -7.92
C GLY A 29 12.79 -13.99 -6.72
N ASP A 30 12.71 -13.13 -5.70
CA ASP A 30 11.87 -13.31 -4.53
C ASP A 30 10.44 -12.82 -4.78
N GLU A 31 9.47 -13.51 -4.17
CA GLU A 31 8.06 -13.12 -4.18
C GLU A 31 7.81 -12.10 -3.07
N ASN A 32 7.13 -11.00 -3.40
CA ASN A 32 6.82 -9.89 -2.51
C ASN A 32 5.29 -9.65 -2.46
N LEU A 33 4.53 -10.66 -2.02
CA LEU A 33 3.06 -10.61 -1.99
C LEU A 33 2.53 -9.70 -0.89
N GLU A 34 1.82 -8.65 -1.27
CA GLU A 34 1.12 -7.75 -0.35
C GLU A 34 -0.39 -8.01 -0.37
N GLN A 35 -0.99 -8.06 0.82
CA GLN A 35 -2.42 -8.27 0.98
C GLN A 35 -2.96 -7.38 2.10
N THR A 36 -3.88 -6.49 1.73
CA THR A 36 -4.68 -5.74 2.69
C THR A 36 -5.85 -6.59 3.12
N ASP A 37 -5.98 -6.80 4.43
CA ASP A 37 -7.06 -7.61 5.01
C ASP A 37 -8.25 -6.72 5.41
N PHE A 38 -8.00 -5.49 5.87
CA PHE A 38 -9.05 -4.51 6.17
C PHE A 38 -8.50 -3.07 6.24
N VAL A 39 -9.41 -2.11 6.12
CA VAL A 39 -9.15 -0.67 6.30
C VAL A 39 -10.16 -0.12 7.30
N LEU A 40 -9.67 0.62 8.31
CA LEU A 40 -10.50 1.43 9.18
C LEU A 40 -10.23 2.91 8.93
N ASP A 41 -11.22 3.61 8.40
CA ASP A 41 -11.19 5.07 8.32
C ASP A 41 -11.28 5.68 9.72
N GLY A 42 -10.58 6.80 9.93
CA GLY A 42 -10.55 7.49 11.21
C GLY A 42 -9.86 8.84 11.13
N ILE A 43 -9.40 9.35 12.27
CA ILE A 43 -8.52 10.52 12.29
C ILE A 43 -7.18 10.18 11.64
N VAL A 44 -6.66 9.00 11.95
CA VAL A 44 -5.56 8.36 11.25
C VAL A 44 -6.03 6.99 10.78
N PRO A 45 -6.12 6.75 9.45
CA PRO A 45 -6.56 5.46 8.94
C PRO A 45 -5.65 4.32 9.40
N ILE A 46 -6.25 3.19 9.77
CA ILE A 46 -5.53 1.94 10.03
C ILE A 46 -5.73 1.02 8.82
N VAL A 47 -4.68 0.88 8.02
CA VAL A 47 -4.65 -0.02 6.86
C VAL A 47 -3.85 -1.26 7.24
N TRP A 48 -4.52 -2.37 7.48
CA TRP A 48 -3.85 -3.61 7.88
C TRP A 48 -3.43 -4.42 6.66
N THR A 49 -2.18 -4.19 6.25
CA THR A 49 -1.53 -4.92 5.16
C THR A 49 -0.48 -5.87 5.71
N ARG A 50 -0.53 -7.12 5.24
CA ARG A 50 0.51 -8.11 5.43
C ARG A 50 1.36 -8.22 4.16
N ARG A 51 2.65 -8.43 4.32
CA ARG A 51 3.58 -8.67 3.21
C ARG A 51 4.31 -9.98 3.42
N TYR A 52 4.21 -10.88 2.45
CA TYR A 52 5.04 -12.07 2.37
C TYR A 52 6.27 -11.75 1.55
N ARG A 53 7.45 -12.15 2.03
CA ARG A 53 8.69 -12.02 1.26
C ARG A 53 9.49 -13.31 1.28
N SER A 54 9.57 -13.99 0.14
CA SER A 54 10.21 -15.32 0.11
C SER A 54 11.69 -15.32 0.50
N SER A 55 12.41 -14.21 0.33
CA SER A 55 13.82 -14.08 0.73
C SER A 55 14.02 -13.82 2.24
N LEU A 56 12.95 -13.58 3.00
CA LEU A 56 13.03 -13.18 4.41
C LEU A 56 13.06 -14.37 5.38
N ALA A 57 14.02 -15.29 5.21
CA ALA A 57 14.15 -16.46 6.09
C ALA A 57 14.34 -16.10 7.59
N ALA A 58 14.83 -14.90 7.89
CA ALA A 58 14.93 -14.39 9.26
C ALA A 58 13.56 -14.22 9.97
N TYR A 59 12.45 -14.24 9.20
CA TYR A 59 11.08 -14.10 9.70
C TYR A 59 10.31 -15.44 9.66
N ASP A 60 10.98 -16.58 9.57
CA ASP A 60 10.29 -17.89 9.67
C ASP A 60 9.53 -18.03 11.01
N ALA A 61 9.98 -17.33 12.06
CA ALA A 61 9.31 -17.25 13.37
C ALA A 61 8.34 -16.06 13.53
N SER A 62 7.94 -15.38 12.45
CA SER A 62 7.06 -14.20 12.53
C SER A 62 5.69 -14.54 13.13
N PRO A 63 5.10 -13.67 13.97
CA PRO A 63 3.77 -13.88 14.53
C PRO A 63 2.66 -13.87 13.48
N LEU A 64 2.92 -13.35 12.27
CA LEU A 64 1.95 -13.33 11.17
C LEU A 64 1.98 -14.61 10.32
N GLY A 65 2.96 -15.48 10.54
CA GLY A 65 3.27 -16.64 9.73
C GLY A 65 4.67 -16.51 9.13
N ALA A 66 5.32 -17.64 8.82
CA ALA A 66 6.69 -17.63 8.30
C ALA A 66 6.83 -16.68 7.11
N ARG A 67 7.83 -15.80 7.16
CA ARG A 67 8.15 -14.79 6.14
C ARG A 67 7.06 -13.76 5.84
N TRP A 68 6.00 -13.71 6.65
CA TRP A 68 5.01 -12.64 6.64
C TRP A 68 5.41 -11.52 7.61
N SER A 69 5.23 -10.28 7.20
CA SER A 69 5.45 -9.08 8.00
C SER A 69 4.27 -8.12 7.85
N SER A 70 4.29 -7.04 8.62
CA SER A 70 3.35 -5.94 8.48
C SER A 70 3.99 -4.66 9.00
N ALA A 71 3.53 -3.52 8.50
CA ALA A 71 4.02 -2.21 8.93
C ALA A 71 3.76 -1.90 10.42
N PHE A 72 2.96 -2.71 11.13
CA PHE A 72 2.77 -2.61 12.58
C PHE A 72 3.74 -3.49 13.40
N HIS A 73 4.52 -4.34 12.73
CA HIS A 73 5.49 -5.25 13.34
C HIS A 73 6.95 -4.86 13.04
N LEU A 74 7.16 -3.61 12.59
CA LEU A 74 8.51 -3.10 12.35
C LEU A 74 9.33 -3.12 13.64
N SER A 75 10.63 -3.36 13.46
CA SER A 75 11.55 -3.43 14.58
C SER A 75 12.96 -3.03 14.19
N LEU A 76 13.74 -2.66 15.20
CA LEU A 76 15.18 -2.58 15.10
C LEU A 76 15.80 -3.62 16.01
N GLU A 77 16.91 -4.23 15.58
CA GLU A 77 17.71 -5.11 16.41
C GLU A 77 19.11 -4.57 16.59
N GLU A 78 19.65 -4.77 17.78
CA GLU A 78 21.05 -4.48 18.06
C GLU A 78 21.90 -5.70 17.70
N ARG A 79 22.76 -5.54 16.69
CA ARG A 79 23.68 -6.56 16.16
C ARG A 79 25.07 -5.95 16.04
N ASP A 80 26.05 -6.57 16.69
CA ASP A 80 27.45 -6.13 16.68
C ASP A 80 27.63 -4.63 16.97
N ASP A 81 26.95 -4.14 18.01
CA ASP A 81 26.92 -2.73 18.46
C ASP A 81 26.37 -1.72 17.43
N ALA A 82 25.68 -2.20 16.40
CA ALA A 82 24.94 -1.39 15.43
C ALA A 82 23.44 -1.75 15.44
N LEU A 83 22.61 -0.81 14.98
CA LEU A 83 21.18 -1.06 14.78
C LEU A 83 20.96 -1.62 13.38
N VAL A 84 20.13 -2.65 13.27
CA VAL A 84 19.59 -3.15 12.00
C VAL A 84 18.10 -2.91 11.99
N PHE A 85 17.64 -2.08 11.07
CA PHE A 85 16.22 -1.79 10.88
C PHE A 85 15.59 -2.81 9.95
N PHE A 86 14.52 -3.44 10.40
CA PHE A 86 13.65 -4.26 9.56
C PHE A 86 12.54 -3.37 9.03
N ASP A 87 12.73 -2.92 7.79
CA ASP A 87 11.88 -1.91 7.17
C ASP A 87 10.54 -2.48 6.65
N PRO A 88 9.60 -1.63 6.19
CA PRO A 88 8.32 -2.07 5.63
C PRO A 88 8.45 -3.02 4.43
N ASP A 89 9.52 -2.87 3.64
CA ASP A 89 9.84 -3.74 2.50
C ASP A 89 10.50 -5.06 2.93
N SER A 90 10.59 -5.29 4.25
CA SER A 90 11.23 -6.43 4.86
C SER A 90 12.68 -6.60 4.43
N ARG A 91 13.42 -5.49 4.36
CA ARG A 91 14.88 -5.45 4.23
C ARG A 91 15.49 -5.37 5.62
N ALA A 92 16.64 -6.03 5.82
CA ALA A 92 17.45 -5.88 7.01
C ALA A 92 18.50 -4.78 6.75
N VAL A 93 18.14 -3.53 7.04
CA VAL A 93 18.94 -2.34 6.72
C VAL A 93 19.91 -2.05 7.86
N PRO A 94 21.24 -2.24 7.68
CA PRO A 94 22.21 -1.84 8.68
C PRO A 94 22.27 -0.31 8.78
N LEU A 95 22.13 0.21 10.00
CA LEU A 95 22.21 1.64 10.28
C LEU A 95 23.62 2.03 10.72
N PRO A 96 24.05 3.28 10.48
CA PRO A 96 25.30 3.79 11.03
C PRO A 96 25.28 3.75 12.57
N PRO A 97 26.44 3.67 13.25
CA PRO A 97 26.49 3.77 14.70
C PRO A 97 25.88 5.08 15.21
N VAL A 98 24.96 4.99 16.17
CA VAL A 98 24.33 6.15 16.84
C VAL A 98 24.47 5.97 18.35
N ALA A 99 25.13 6.92 19.02
CA ALA A 99 25.23 6.92 20.47
C ALA A 99 23.95 7.47 21.12
N VAL A 100 23.75 7.15 22.40
CA VAL A 100 22.65 7.73 23.18
C VAL A 100 22.84 9.26 23.27
N GLY A 101 21.79 10.00 22.92
CA GLY A 101 21.77 11.47 22.83
C GLY A 101 22.03 12.00 21.41
N ASP A 102 22.50 11.17 20.49
CA ASP A 102 22.88 11.58 19.14
C ASP A 102 21.79 11.29 18.09
N ALA A 103 21.96 11.94 16.94
CA ALA A 103 21.17 11.71 15.72
C ALA A 103 22.11 11.67 14.50
N VAL A 104 21.80 10.79 13.55
CA VAL A 104 22.57 10.59 12.32
C VAL A 104 21.59 10.50 11.15
N GLU A 105 21.85 11.30 10.11
CA GLU A 105 21.11 11.22 8.86
C GLU A 105 21.52 9.96 8.09
N VAL A 106 20.54 9.27 7.50
CA VAL A 106 20.75 8.12 6.61
C VAL A 106 20.18 8.47 5.23
N PRO A 107 20.91 9.27 4.41
CA PRO A 107 20.36 9.81 3.17
C PRO A 107 19.86 8.75 2.19
N THR A 108 20.56 7.61 2.11
CA THR A 108 20.18 6.46 1.25
C THR A 108 18.82 5.87 1.61
N GLU A 109 18.40 5.99 2.87
CA GLU A 109 17.12 5.47 3.35
C GLU A 109 16.05 6.56 3.50
N GLY A 110 16.46 7.83 3.51
CA GLY A 110 15.56 8.98 3.55
C GLY A 110 14.98 9.22 4.95
N PHE A 111 15.75 9.01 6.01
CA PHE A 111 15.38 9.37 7.38
C PHE A 111 16.60 9.74 8.23
N THR A 112 16.35 10.40 9.36
CA THR A 112 17.31 10.59 10.45
C THR A 112 17.00 9.61 11.57
N VAL A 113 17.99 8.80 11.97
CA VAL A 113 17.88 7.95 13.16
C VAL A 113 18.44 8.69 14.37
N SER A 114 17.73 8.64 15.50
CA SER A 114 18.17 9.21 16.76
C SER A 114 17.97 8.24 17.92
N ARG A 115 18.79 8.36 18.97
CA ARG A 115 18.66 7.59 20.22
C ARG A 115 18.45 8.53 21.40
N PRO A 116 17.21 8.96 21.68
CA PRO A 116 16.93 9.87 22.79
C PRO A 116 17.43 9.34 24.14
N ASP A 117 17.39 8.03 24.35
CA ASP A 117 17.94 7.34 25.52
C ASP A 117 18.26 5.87 25.19
N ALA A 118 18.71 5.10 26.19
CA ALA A 118 19.08 3.70 26.03
C ALA A 118 17.90 2.76 25.69
N ARG A 119 16.65 3.23 25.82
CA ARG A 119 15.44 2.43 25.59
C ARG A 119 14.66 2.87 24.36
N ARG A 120 14.99 4.01 23.76
CA ARG A 120 14.24 4.60 22.64
C ARG A 120 15.12 4.85 21.43
N VAL A 121 14.58 4.52 20.27
CA VAL A 121 15.08 4.92 18.95
C VAL A 121 13.95 5.66 18.24
N GLN A 122 14.27 6.74 17.53
CA GLN A 122 13.30 7.44 16.69
C GLN A 122 13.85 7.57 15.27
N LEU A 123 13.01 7.23 14.29
CA LEU A 123 13.26 7.48 12.87
C LEU A 123 12.41 8.69 12.46
N THR A 124 13.05 9.77 11.98
CA THR A 124 12.37 11.01 11.56
C THR A 124 12.52 11.19 10.05
N TYR A 125 11.42 11.40 9.36
CA TYR A 125 11.38 11.51 7.91
C TYR A 125 11.41 12.98 7.44
N PRO A 126 11.84 13.26 6.20
CA PRO A 126 11.88 14.62 5.64
C PRO A 126 10.53 15.35 5.64
N ASP A 127 9.43 14.60 5.61
CA ASP A 127 8.08 15.15 5.69
C ASP A 127 7.68 15.54 7.13
N GLY A 128 8.58 15.43 8.11
CA GLY A 128 8.34 15.78 9.51
C GLY A 128 7.54 14.74 10.27
N SER A 129 7.14 13.63 9.65
CA SER A 129 6.63 12.47 10.36
C SER A 129 7.77 11.73 11.07
N TYR A 130 7.44 10.95 12.08
CA TYR A 130 8.41 10.13 12.78
C TYR A 130 7.79 8.84 13.32
N GLU A 131 8.64 7.86 13.55
CA GLU A 131 8.35 6.59 14.19
C GLU A 131 9.16 6.47 15.47
N GLN A 132 8.52 6.03 16.56
CA GLN A 132 9.18 5.76 17.83
C GLN A 132 9.24 4.27 18.07
N TYR A 133 10.41 3.82 18.52
CA TYR A 133 10.71 2.43 18.79
C TYR A 133 11.21 2.29 20.22
N GLU A 134 10.67 1.31 20.94
CA GLU A 134 10.97 1.07 22.34
C GLU A 134 11.55 -0.32 22.56
N LEU A 135 12.58 -0.40 23.40
CA LEU A 135 13.25 -1.64 23.78
C LEU A 135 12.30 -2.51 24.61
N GLY A 136 11.86 -3.66 24.06
CA GLY A 136 10.93 -4.57 24.73
C GLY A 136 11.55 -5.93 25.08
N GLY A 137 11.27 -6.46 26.26
CA GLY A 137 11.70 -7.80 26.68
C GLY A 137 13.22 -7.98 26.78
N THR A 138 13.75 -9.12 26.32
CA THR A 138 15.17 -9.49 26.39
C THR A 138 16.05 -8.63 25.46
N ALA A 139 16.40 -7.45 25.95
CA ALA A 139 17.60 -6.61 25.73
C ALA A 139 18.12 -6.27 24.31
N ARG A 140 17.59 -6.76 23.19
CA ARG A 140 18.18 -6.48 21.85
C ARG A 140 17.20 -6.18 20.71
N ARG A 141 15.89 -6.01 20.97
CA ARG A 141 14.89 -5.67 19.94
C ARG A 141 14.03 -4.48 20.36
N TYR A 142 14.07 -3.43 19.57
CA TYR A 142 13.21 -2.25 19.67
C TYR A 142 11.98 -2.46 18.78
N ARG A 143 10.78 -2.23 19.32
CA ARG A 143 9.50 -2.42 18.62
C ARG A 143 8.82 -1.07 18.43
N LEU A 144 8.12 -0.91 17.31
CA LEU A 144 7.38 0.31 16.98
C LEU A 144 6.31 0.62 18.04
N SER A 145 6.48 1.67 18.84
CA SER A 145 5.50 2.09 19.86
C SER A 145 4.58 3.21 19.38
N ALA A 146 5.03 4.03 18.43
CA ALA A 146 4.18 5.06 17.83
C ALA A 146 4.61 5.43 16.41
N ARG A 147 3.64 5.87 15.62
CA ARG A 147 3.85 6.60 14.37
C ARG A 147 3.15 7.93 14.48
N THR A 148 3.83 9.02 14.15
CA THR A 148 3.26 10.35 14.28
C THR A 148 3.53 11.14 13.01
N ARG A 149 2.48 11.70 12.43
CA ARG A 149 2.59 12.63 11.31
C ARG A 149 3.06 13.98 11.82
N ARG A 150 3.46 14.85 10.89
CA ARG A 150 3.84 16.24 11.19
C ARG A 150 2.79 17.00 12.01
N ASP A 151 1.50 16.71 11.80
CA ASP A 151 0.41 17.38 12.52
C ASP A 151 0.21 16.89 13.96
N GLY A 152 1.04 15.96 14.43
CA GLY A 152 0.97 15.38 15.78
C GLY A 152 -0.04 14.25 15.91
N LEU A 153 -0.85 14.00 14.87
CA LEU A 153 -1.75 12.86 14.84
C LEU A 153 -0.99 11.60 14.47
N GLY A 154 -1.40 10.46 15.01
CA GLY A 154 -0.63 9.24 14.85
C GLY A 154 -1.35 7.99 15.29
N LEU A 155 -0.60 6.90 15.22
CA LEU A 155 -0.98 5.62 15.77
C LEU A 155 -0.11 5.32 16.99
N THR A 156 -0.74 4.78 18.04
CA THR A 156 -0.03 4.24 19.21
C THR A 156 -0.18 2.72 19.24
N LEU A 157 0.91 2.02 19.55
CA LEU A 157 0.98 0.56 19.57
C LEU A 157 1.35 0.09 20.98
N GLY A 158 0.62 -0.91 21.48
CA GLY A 158 0.83 -1.48 22.82
C GLY A 158 1.21 -2.95 22.76
N TYR A 159 2.15 -3.34 23.62
CA TYR A 159 2.70 -4.70 23.70
C TYR A 159 2.46 -5.33 25.07
N ASN A 160 2.31 -6.65 25.11
CA ASN A 160 2.28 -7.41 26.37
C ASN A 160 3.71 -7.76 26.86
N ASP A 161 3.81 -8.45 28.01
CA ASP A 161 5.10 -8.86 28.59
C ASP A 161 5.90 -9.85 27.71
N ALA A 162 5.21 -10.61 26.85
CA ALA A 162 5.84 -11.47 25.85
C ALA A 162 6.37 -10.68 24.63
N GLY A 163 6.08 -9.39 24.55
CA GLY A 163 6.45 -8.52 23.44
C GLY A 163 5.60 -8.72 22.19
N GLU A 164 4.39 -9.27 22.33
CA GLU A 164 3.38 -9.40 21.28
C GLU A 164 2.61 -8.09 21.15
N LEU A 165 2.36 -7.64 19.91
CA LEU A 165 1.55 -6.45 19.64
C LEU A 165 0.10 -6.76 19.97
N VAL A 166 -0.45 -6.19 21.03
CA VAL A 166 -1.81 -6.48 21.50
C VAL A 166 -2.80 -5.36 21.24
N SER A 167 -2.33 -4.14 20.92
CA SER A 167 -3.21 -3.01 20.61
C SER A 167 -2.63 -2.03 19.60
N VAL A 168 -3.50 -1.45 18.78
CA VAL A 168 -3.20 -0.30 17.88
C VAL A 168 -4.35 0.68 18.00
N SER A 169 -4.08 1.97 18.20
CA SER A 169 -5.14 2.99 18.26
C SER A 169 -4.77 4.24 17.48
N ASP A 170 -5.77 4.88 16.87
CA ASP A 170 -5.66 6.19 16.23
C ASP A 170 -5.83 7.37 17.19
N GLY A 171 -5.92 7.10 18.49
CA GLY A 171 -6.18 8.11 19.52
C GLY A 171 -7.61 8.65 19.52
N ALA A 172 -8.52 8.05 18.74
CA ALA A 172 -9.92 8.46 18.61
C ALA A 172 -10.87 7.24 18.71
N GLU A 173 -11.73 7.03 17.71
CA GLU A 173 -12.73 5.95 17.74
C GLU A 173 -12.17 4.58 17.34
N ASN A 174 -11.00 4.50 16.68
CA ASN A 174 -10.45 3.22 16.25
C ASN A 174 -9.42 2.69 17.24
N SER A 175 -9.72 1.51 17.77
CA SER A 175 -8.82 0.72 18.61
C SER A 175 -8.89 -0.74 18.21
N LEU A 176 -7.75 -1.31 17.86
CA LEU A 176 -7.59 -2.71 17.55
C LEU A 176 -7.11 -3.48 18.79
N ARG A 177 -7.59 -4.71 18.93
CA ARG A 177 -7.03 -5.72 19.83
C ARG A 177 -6.62 -6.93 19.02
N LEU A 178 -5.41 -7.42 19.25
CA LEU A 178 -4.89 -8.62 18.61
C LEU A 178 -4.88 -9.77 19.61
N GLU A 179 -5.39 -10.92 19.19
CA GLU A 179 -5.34 -12.16 19.96
C GLU A 179 -4.29 -13.10 19.37
N TYR A 180 -3.51 -13.72 20.25
CA TYR A 180 -2.44 -14.65 19.86
C TYR A 180 -2.79 -16.07 20.31
N LEU A 181 -2.41 -17.04 19.48
CA LEU A 181 -2.41 -18.46 19.79
C LEU A 181 -1.02 -19.01 19.47
N ASN A 182 -0.35 -19.59 20.47
CA ASN A 182 0.99 -20.16 20.32
C ASN A 182 2.03 -19.18 19.71
N GLY A 183 1.98 -17.90 20.11
CA GLY A 183 2.90 -16.87 19.62
C GLY A 183 2.58 -16.33 18.23
N ARG A 184 1.43 -16.68 17.64
CA ARG A 184 0.99 -16.19 16.33
C ARG A 184 -0.34 -15.47 16.44
N VAL A 185 -0.53 -14.43 15.63
CA VAL A 185 -1.79 -13.66 15.58
C VAL A 185 -2.89 -14.59 15.07
N ALA A 186 -3.91 -14.84 15.89
CA ALA A 186 -5.05 -15.68 15.53
C ALA A 186 -6.25 -14.84 15.05
N ALA A 187 -6.42 -13.64 15.60
CA ALA A 187 -7.51 -12.75 15.22
C ALA A 187 -7.21 -11.29 15.57
N ILE A 188 -7.79 -10.38 14.80
CA ILE A 188 -7.73 -8.94 15.04
C ILE A 188 -9.15 -8.42 15.15
N TYR A 189 -9.41 -7.69 16.23
CA TYR A 189 -10.71 -7.16 16.55
C TYR A 189 -10.68 -5.65 16.55
N ARG A 190 -11.75 -5.03 16.03
CA ARG A 190 -12.07 -3.65 16.36
C ARG A 190 -12.84 -3.62 17.67
N THR A 191 -12.33 -2.85 18.61
CA THR A 191 -12.86 -2.71 19.97
C THR A 191 -13.62 -1.39 20.13
N GLY A 192 -14.49 -1.30 21.13
CA GLY A 192 -15.19 -0.06 21.46
C GLY A 192 -16.34 0.31 20.52
N ILE A 193 -16.76 -0.60 19.63
CA ILE A 193 -17.93 -0.40 18.76
C ILE A 193 -19.23 -0.52 19.60
N PRO A 194 -20.22 0.38 19.41
CA PRO A 194 -21.54 0.21 19.99
C PRO A 194 -22.22 -1.08 19.51
N GLY A 195 -22.56 -2.01 20.42
CA GLY A 195 -23.24 -3.27 20.06
C GLY A 195 -22.82 -4.46 20.94
N PRO A 196 -23.19 -5.70 20.56
CA PRO A 196 -23.03 -6.89 21.41
C PRO A 196 -21.60 -7.46 21.49
N GLY A 197 -20.55 -6.71 21.14
CA GLY A 197 -19.16 -7.11 21.32
C GLY A 197 -18.20 -6.51 20.29
N ASP A 198 -16.93 -6.90 20.39
CA ASP A 198 -15.88 -6.55 19.43
C ASP A 198 -16.16 -7.19 18.06
N GLU A 199 -15.84 -6.49 16.97
CA GLU A 199 -15.96 -7.00 15.60
C GLU A 199 -14.64 -7.62 15.16
N ALA A 200 -14.62 -8.91 14.82
CA ALA A 200 -13.44 -9.55 14.25
C ALA A 200 -13.24 -9.07 12.81
N LEU A 201 -12.18 -8.31 12.56
CA LEU A 201 -11.82 -7.77 11.26
C LEU A 201 -11.11 -8.80 10.38
N ALA A 202 -10.28 -9.62 11.01
CA ALA A 202 -9.55 -10.68 10.34
C ALA A 202 -9.29 -11.85 11.30
N ARG A 203 -9.26 -13.06 10.77
CA ARG A 203 -8.81 -14.28 11.46
C ARG A 203 -7.75 -14.99 10.66
N TYR A 204 -6.86 -15.68 11.35
CA TYR A 204 -5.70 -16.33 10.76
C TYR A 204 -5.54 -17.74 11.33
N THR A 205 -5.23 -18.67 10.44
CA THR A 205 -4.90 -20.05 10.81
C THR A 205 -3.50 -20.35 10.32
N HIS A 206 -2.67 -20.85 11.23
CA HIS A 206 -1.30 -21.30 10.93
C HIS A 206 -1.20 -22.82 11.06
N ASP A 207 -0.29 -23.41 10.29
CA ASP A 207 0.05 -24.82 10.44
C ASP A 207 1.13 -25.05 11.54
N GLU A 208 1.52 -26.31 11.73
CA GLU A 208 2.53 -26.70 12.74
C GLU A 208 3.94 -26.17 12.43
N GLN A 209 4.24 -25.89 11.16
CA GLN A 209 5.51 -25.29 10.73
C GLN A 209 5.48 -23.76 10.92
N GLY A 210 4.30 -23.19 11.14
CA GLY A 210 4.11 -21.78 11.33
C GLY A 210 3.77 -21.00 10.08
N ASP A 211 3.46 -21.69 8.98
CA ASP A 211 2.99 -21.06 7.75
C ASP A 211 1.54 -20.59 7.93
N LEU A 212 1.22 -19.40 7.43
CA LEU A 212 -0.16 -18.91 7.41
C LEU A 212 -0.92 -19.61 6.29
N ILE A 213 -1.87 -20.49 6.62
CA ILE A 213 -2.59 -21.32 5.64
C ILE A 213 -3.99 -20.80 5.29
N VAL A 214 -4.62 -20.01 6.17
CA VAL A 214 -5.93 -19.39 5.92
C VAL A 214 -5.98 -17.99 6.53
N GLN A 215 -6.54 -17.02 5.79
CA GLN A 215 -7.01 -15.74 6.32
C GLN A 215 -8.51 -15.60 6.04
N THR A 216 -9.27 -15.12 7.01
CA THR A 216 -10.74 -14.94 6.93
C THR A 216 -11.12 -13.51 7.24
N ASP A 217 -11.97 -12.90 6.41
CA ASP A 217 -12.48 -11.52 6.59
C ASP A 217 -13.74 -11.44 7.49
N VAL A 218 -14.36 -10.26 7.59
CA VAL A 218 -15.54 -10.02 8.45
C VAL A 218 -16.75 -10.88 8.02
N PRO A 219 -17.15 -10.97 6.73
CA PRO A 219 -18.22 -11.88 6.28
C PRO A 219 -17.91 -13.37 6.39
N GLY A 220 -16.64 -13.76 6.50
CA GLY A 220 -16.21 -15.17 6.51
C GLY A 220 -15.65 -15.68 5.18
N ASN A 221 -15.39 -14.81 4.21
CA ASN A 221 -14.67 -15.17 2.99
C ASN A 221 -13.21 -15.49 3.33
N THR A 222 -12.59 -16.40 2.57
CA THR A 222 -11.25 -16.89 2.89
C THR A 222 -10.26 -16.77 1.74
N ARG A 223 -9.05 -16.34 2.06
CA ARG A 223 -7.85 -16.59 1.25
C ARG A 223 -7.13 -17.81 1.82
N THR A 224 -6.64 -18.68 0.93
CA THR A 224 -5.89 -19.89 1.30
C THR A 224 -4.48 -19.83 0.75
N TYR A 225 -3.53 -20.49 1.43
CA TYR A 225 -2.12 -20.50 1.06
C TYR A 225 -1.54 -21.90 1.23
N ALA A 226 -0.66 -22.29 0.32
CA ALA A 226 0.11 -23.53 0.40
C ALA A 226 1.59 -23.23 0.24
N TYR A 227 2.42 -24.02 0.92
CA TYR A 227 3.85 -23.78 0.99
C TYR A 227 4.65 -25.05 0.78
N THR A 228 5.92 -24.88 0.49
CA THR A 228 6.94 -25.90 0.64
C THR A 228 8.17 -25.23 1.24
N ARG A 229 8.56 -25.62 2.46
CA ARG A 229 9.71 -25.03 3.18
C ARG A 229 9.56 -23.51 3.34
N HIS A 230 8.37 -23.05 3.75
CA HIS A 230 8.00 -21.62 3.84
C HIS A 230 7.99 -20.85 2.52
N LEU A 231 8.28 -21.48 1.36
CA LEU A 231 8.09 -20.88 0.04
C LEU A 231 6.65 -21.06 -0.41
N LEU A 232 5.95 -19.96 -0.69
CA LEU A 232 4.56 -19.99 -1.17
C LEU A 232 4.50 -20.70 -2.53
N THR A 233 3.78 -21.81 -2.61
CA THR A 233 3.56 -22.55 -3.87
C THR A 233 2.20 -22.28 -4.48
N ARG A 234 1.23 -21.84 -3.67
CA ARG A 234 -0.10 -21.46 -4.11
C ARG A 234 -0.75 -20.46 -3.15
N TYR A 235 -1.53 -19.51 -3.66
CA TYR A 235 -2.44 -18.70 -2.87
C TYR A 235 -3.75 -18.39 -3.61
N THR A 236 -4.83 -18.04 -2.89
CA THR A 236 -6.10 -17.60 -3.50
C THR A 236 -6.50 -16.19 -3.12
N ASP A 237 -7.35 -15.60 -3.94
CA ASP A 237 -8.25 -14.52 -3.56
C ASP A 237 -9.47 -15.04 -2.74
N TYR A 238 -10.40 -14.16 -2.36
CA TYR A 238 -11.63 -14.48 -1.62
C TYR A 238 -12.70 -15.18 -2.46
N ASN A 239 -12.56 -15.16 -3.79
CA ASN A 239 -13.43 -15.88 -4.72
C ASN A 239 -12.89 -17.29 -5.02
N GLY A 240 -11.69 -17.63 -4.53
CA GLY A 240 -11.03 -18.91 -4.72
C GLY A 240 -10.11 -18.97 -5.95
N ASN A 241 -9.94 -17.88 -6.69
CA ASN A 241 -9.04 -17.83 -7.85
C ASN A 241 -7.60 -17.99 -7.38
N ALA A 242 -6.87 -18.91 -8.03
CA ALA A 242 -5.56 -19.36 -7.58
C ALA A 242 -4.41 -18.76 -8.37
N VAL A 243 -3.36 -18.36 -7.67
CA VAL A 243 -2.02 -18.12 -8.21
C VAL A 243 -1.09 -19.22 -7.71
N ASN A 244 -0.29 -19.78 -8.60
CA ASN A 244 0.66 -20.85 -8.31
C ASN A 244 2.08 -20.42 -8.64
N LEU A 245 3.05 -20.95 -7.91
CA LEU A 245 4.46 -20.61 -8.02
C LEU A 245 5.33 -21.86 -8.00
N ALA A 246 6.38 -21.87 -8.83
CA ALA A 246 7.44 -22.86 -8.80
C ALA A 246 8.78 -22.21 -8.45
N TRP A 247 9.58 -22.91 -7.65
CA TRP A 247 10.83 -22.39 -7.08
C TRP A 247 12.04 -23.23 -7.49
N GLN A 248 13.20 -22.58 -7.61
CA GLN A 248 14.48 -23.22 -7.88
C GLN A 248 15.61 -22.55 -7.07
N TRP A 249 16.58 -23.35 -6.63
CA TRP A 249 17.83 -22.88 -6.02
C TRP A 249 18.92 -23.96 -6.12
N ASN A 250 20.17 -23.53 -5.93
CA ASN A 250 21.31 -24.44 -5.96
C ASN A 250 21.25 -25.42 -4.78
N GLY A 251 21.40 -26.71 -5.06
CA GLY A 251 21.36 -27.76 -4.02
C GLY A 251 19.97 -28.13 -3.54
N MET A 252 18.91 -27.78 -4.29
CA MET A 252 17.54 -28.21 -3.99
C MET A 252 17.41 -29.74 -3.97
N HIS A 253 17.08 -30.30 -2.80
CA HIS A 253 16.69 -31.70 -2.62
C HIS A 253 15.77 -31.85 -1.39
N GLU A 254 15.17 -33.02 -1.22
CA GLU A 254 14.25 -33.32 -0.11
C GLU A 254 14.89 -33.08 1.27
N GLY A 255 14.14 -32.48 2.20
CA GLY A 255 14.57 -32.25 3.58
C GLY A 255 15.43 -31.01 3.87
N VAL A 256 15.97 -30.32 2.86
CA VAL A 256 16.74 -29.07 3.07
C VAL A 256 15.81 -27.86 3.14
N PRO A 257 15.93 -26.97 4.15
CA PRO A 257 15.16 -25.72 4.21
C PRO A 257 15.41 -24.82 2.99
N ALA A 258 14.43 -24.01 2.62
CA ALA A 258 14.60 -23.06 1.53
C ALA A 258 15.50 -21.89 1.97
N PRO A 259 16.58 -21.59 1.23
CA PRO A 259 17.44 -20.47 1.55
C PRO A 259 16.78 -19.12 1.19
N ALA A 260 17.38 -18.02 1.65
CA ALA A 260 16.93 -16.66 1.35
C ALA A 260 17.07 -16.29 -0.14
N ASP A 261 17.94 -16.97 -0.88
CA ASP A 261 18.21 -16.72 -2.30
C ASP A 261 17.45 -17.67 -3.24
N ALA A 262 16.43 -18.38 -2.73
CA ALA A 262 15.54 -19.18 -3.56
C ALA A 262 14.75 -18.30 -4.53
N LYS A 263 14.70 -18.71 -5.81
CA LYS A 263 14.12 -17.90 -6.89
C LYS A 263 12.88 -18.55 -7.47
N CYS A 264 11.86 -17.74 -7.74
CA CYS A 264 10.68 -18.21 -8.45
C CYS A 264 11.03 -18.40 -9.93
N SER A 265 10.86 -19.62 -10.45
CA SER A 265 11.10 -19.94 -11.85
C SER A 265 9.85 -19.79 -12.74
N ARG A 266 8.64 -19.80 -12.13
CA ARG A 266 7.38 -19.76 -12.86
C ARG A 266 6.23 -19.31 -11.96
N THR A 267 5.33 -18.47 -12.49
CA THR A 267 4.03 -18.15 -11.89
C THR A 267 2.91 -18.42 -12.90
N TRP A 268 1.73 -18.85 -12.45
CA TRP A 268 0.57 -19.01 -13.32
C TRP A 268 -0.75 -19.02 -12.54
N LEU A 269 -1.84 -18.70 -13.25
CA LEU A 269 -3.20 -18.70 -12.71
C LEU A 269 -3.98 -19.96 -13.10
N GLY A 270 -4.85 -20.42 -12.20
CA GLY A 270 -5.77 -21.54 -12.40
C GLY A 270 -5.46 -22.79 -11.56
N ASP A 271 -6.44 -23.69 -11.43
CA ASP A 271 -6.36 -24.88 -10.57
C ASP A 271 -6.01 -26.18 -11.29
N GLU A 272 -5.95 -26.18 -12.63
CA GLU A 272 -5.62 -27.35 -13.44
C GLU A 272 -4.67 -27.01 -14.59
N GLU A 273 -3.83 -27.96 -15.03
CA GLU A 273 -2.90 -27.75 -16.15
C GLU A 273 -3.57 -27.35 -17.48
N ARG A 274 -4.89 -27.47 -17.57
CA ARG A 274 -5.69 -27.27 -18.78
C ARG A 274 -6.29 -25.86 -18.93
N ASP A 275 -6.36 -25.07 -17.85
CA ASP A 275 -6.93 -23.71 -17.84
C ASP A 275 -5.93 -22.71 -17.25
N ILE A 276 -4.70 -22.75 -17.79
CA ILE A 276 -3.60 -21.89 -17.35
C ILE A 276 -3.64 -20.55 -18.09
N HIS A 277 -3.68 -19.47 -17.31
CA HIS A 277 -3.53 -18.09 -17.77
C HIS A 277 -2.34 -17.41 -17.09
N GLU A 278 -1.83 -16.32 -17.67
CA GLU A 278 -0.67 -15.56 -17.15
C GLU A 278 0.56 -16.44 -16.82
N ASP A 279 0.78 -17.54 -17.57
CA ASP A 279 1.97 -18.38 -17.40
C ASP A 279 3.24 -17.57 -17.70
N THR A 280 3.94 -17.19 -16.64
CA THR A 280 5.15 -16.37 -16.72
C THR A 280 6.33 -17.19 -16.21
N ARG A 281 7.43 -17.22 -16.98
CA ARG A 281 8.65 -17.97 -16.66
C ARG A 281 9.84 -17.03 -16.52
N PHE A 282 10.73 -17.36 -15.59
CA PHE A 282 11.87 -16.53 -15.22
C PHE A 282 13.19 -17.29 -15.37
N GLU A 283 14.14 -16.71 -16.10
CA GLU A 283 15.52 -17.19 -16.20
C GLU A 283 16.48 -16.12 -15.69
N TYR A 284 17.13 -16.37 -14.56
CA TYR A 284 18.04 -15.42 -13.91
C TYR A 284 19.49 -15.69 -14.29
N ALA A 285 20.19 -14.66 -14.76
CA ALA A 285 21.63 -14.70 -15.03
C ALA A 285 22.33 -13.59 -14.21
N ARG A 286 22.47 -13.80 -12.89
CA ARG A 286 22.95 -12.77 -11.94
C ARG A 286 24.39 -12.37 -12.22
N GLU A 287 25.21 -13.32 -12.68
CA GLU A 287 26.58 -13.11 -13.15
C GLU A 287 26.67 -12.29 -14.45
N HIS A 288 25.57 -12.19 -15.18
CA HIS A 288 25.44 -11.42 -16.42
C HIS A 288 24.48 -10.22 -16.30
N TRP A 289 23.99 -9.95 -15.08
CA TRP A 289 23.17 -8.78 -14.75
C TRP A 289 21.85 -8.67 -15.52
N TYR A 290 21.20 -9.80 -15.80
CA TYR A 290 19.89 -9.80 -16.44
C TYR A 290 18.97 -10.93 -15.98
N THR A 291 17.69 -10.76 -16.25
CA THR A 291 16.64 -11.76 -16.12
C THR A 291 15.80 -11.78 -17.39
N LYS A 292 15.55 -12.97 -17.94
CA LYS A 292 14.57 -13.14 -19.03
C LYS A 292 13.21 -13.50 -18.43
N VAL A 293 12.18 -12.84 -18.93
CA VAL A 293 10.80 -13.05 -18.56
C VAL A 293 10.05 -13.48 -19.80
N THR A 294 9.51 -14.69 -19.79
CA THR A 294 8.74 -15.26 -20.90
C THR A 294 7.28 -15.28 -20.53
N ASP A 295 6.43 -14.60 -21.30
CA ASP A 295 4.98 -14.56 -21.08
C ASP A 295 4.26 -15.83 -21.59
N ALA A 296 2.94 -15.87 -21.40
CA ALA A 296 2.10 -17.02 -21.79
C ALA A 296 2.04 -17.29 -23.30
N ASP A 297 2.37 -16.28 -24.13
CA ASP A 297 2.43 -16.35 -25.59
C ASP A 297 3.84 -16.73 -26.08
N GLY A 298 4.81 -16.84 -25.17
CA GLY A 298 6.20 -17.19 -25.47
C GLY A 298 7.08 -15.98 -25.82
N ASN A 299 6.57 -14.75 -25.63
CA ASN A 299 7.37 -13.56 -25.89
C ASN A 299 8.36 -13.33 -24.74
N VAL A 300 9.60 -12.99 -25.09
CA VAL A 300 10.69 -12.81 -24.12
C VAL A 300 11.02 -11.34 -23.95
N THR A 301 10.90 -10.85 -22.72
CA THR A 301 11.40 -9.53 -22.30
C THR A 301 12.66 -9.71 -21.45
N VAL A 302 13.74 -8.99 -21.77
CA VAL A 302 15.01 -9.05 -21.03
C VAL A 302 15.14 -7.82 -20.13
N HIS A 303 15.21 -8.05 -18.83
CA HIS A 303 15.40 -7.01 -17.82
C HIS A 303 16.86 -7.01 -17.39
N ARG A 304 17.60 -5.92 -17.65
CA ARG A 304 18.98 -5.74 -17.20
C ARG A 304 19.05 -4.81 -16.02
N TYR A 305 19.95 -5.10 -15.09
CA TYR A 305 20.11 -4.34 -13.87
C TYR A 305 21.58 -4.00 -13.58
N ASP A 306 21.80 -3.06 -12.66
CA ASP A 306 23.13 -2.73 -12.17
C ASP A 306 23.47 -3.48 -10.86
N TYR A 307 24.63 -3.15 -10.28
CA TYR A 307 25.11 -3.78 -9.05
C TYR A 307 24.29 -3.43 -7.80
N HIS A 308 23.39 -2.45 -7.88
CA HIS A 308 22.41 -2.13 -6.85
C HIS A 308 21.04 -2.79 -7.10
N ASN A 309 20.96 -3.73 -8.05
CA ASN A 309 19.73 -4.40 -8.47
C ASN A 309 18.67 -3.44 -9.07
N ARG A 310 19.09 -2.27 -9.60
CA ARG A 310 18.21 -1.31 -10.28
C ARG A 310 18.12 -1.63 -11.76
N ILE A 311 16.94 -1.60 -12.36
CA ILE A 311 16.76 -1.81 -13.79
C ILE A 311 17.41 -0.65 -14.58
N VAL A 312 18.24 -0.99 -15.57
CA VAL A 312 18.93 -0.03 -16.45
C VAL A 312 18.53 -0.15 -17.92
N LEU A 313 18.03 -1.33 -18.34
CA LEU A 313 17.57 -1.57 -19.70
C LEU A 313 16.49 -2.65 -19.70
N VAL A 314 15.40 -2.43 -20.42
CA VAL A 314 14.38 -3.42 -20.75
C VAL A 314 14.38 -3.61 -22.26
N GLU A 315 14.55 -4.84 -22.72
CA GLU A 315 14.55 -5.21 -24.14
C GLU A 315 13.29 -6.03 -24.44
N TYR A 316 12.46 -5.55 -25.37
CA TYR A 316 11.18 -6.14 -25.72
C TYR A 316 11.30 -7.14 -26.89
N PRO A 317 10.33 -8.06 -27.02
CA PRO A 317 10.31 -9.06 -28.09
C PRO A 317 10.29 -8.49 -29.52
N ASP A 318 9.74 -7.29 -29.69
CA ASP A 318 9.65 -6.58 -30.98
C ASP A 318 10.95 -5.84 -31.36
N GLY A 319 11.98 -5.91 -30.51
CA GLY A 319 13.25 -5.19 -30.66
C GLY A 319 13.24 -3.77 -30.08
N GLY A 320 12.11 -3.30 -29.57
CA GLY A 320 12.01 -2.07 -28.79
C GLY A 320 12.79 -2.17 -27.47
N SER A 321 13.14 -1.03 -26.88
CA SER A 321 13.80 -1.01 -25.57
C SER A 321 13.52 0.26 -24.77
N GLU A 322 13.60 0.13 -23.45
CA GLU A 322 13.56 1.26 -22.51
C GLU A 322 14.85 1.32 -21.71
N ALA A 323 15.44 2.50 -21.55
CA ALA A 323 16.70 2.69 -20.83
C ALA A 323 16.54 3.68 -19.68
N PHE A 324 17.27 3.44 -18.59
CA PHE A 324 17.15 4.20 -17.34
C PHE A 324 18.52 4.61 -16.82
N GLU A 325 18.65 5.88 -16.45
CA GLU A 325 19.87 6.51 -15.96
C GLU A 325 19.69 6.86 -14.47
N TRP A 326 20.68 6.49 -13.65
CA TRP A 326 20.63 6.70 -12.20
C TRP A 326 21.85 7.48 -11.72
N ASP A 327 21.67 8.31 -10.70
CA ASP A 327 22.79 8.93 -9.99
C ASP A 327 23.32 8.02 -8.85
N ASP A 328 24.40 8.50 -8.21
CA ASP A 328 25.05 7.84 -7.07
C ASP A 328 24.19 7.85 -5.79
N ASN A 329 23.16 8.70 -5.72
CA ASN A 329 22.19 8.77 -4.62
C ASN A 329 20.95 7.91 -4.87
N HIS A 330 20.97 7.09 -5.92
CA HIS A 330 19.87 6.23 -6.34
C HIS A 330 18.62 6.91 -6.88
N ASN A 331 18.75 8.16 -7.36
CA ASN A 331 17.66 8.85 -8.05
C ASN A 331 17.69 8.56 -9.56
N LEU A 332 16.50 8.43 -10.16
CA LEU A 332 16.32 8.26 -11.61
C LEU A 332 16.54 9.61 -12.32
N THR A 333 17.66 9.81 -12.98
CA THR A 333 17.99 11.08 -13.66
C THR A 333 17.53 11.14 -15.11
N GLY A 334 17.24 9.99 -15.72
CA GLY A 334 16.78 9.93 -17.10
C GLY A 334 16.06 8.64 -17.42
N MET A 335 15.06 8.72 -18.30
CA MET A 335 14.42 7.55 -18.89
C MET A 335 14.16 7.75 -20.37
N LYS A 336 14.34 6.69 -21.16
CA LYS A 336 14.09 6.66 -22.60
C LYS A 336 13.12 5.53 -22.90
N ASN A 337 11.98 5.84 -23.52
CA ASN A 337 10.99 4.82 -23.88
C ASN A 337 11.31 4.12 -25.21
N ALA A 338 10.49 3.12 -25.58
CA ALA A 338 10.64 2.35 -26.82
C ALA A 338 10.60 3.18 -28.12
N LEU A 339 10.00 4.38 -28.10
CA LEU A 339 9.98 5.32 -29.23
C LEU A 339 11.23 6.22 -29.29
N GLY A 340 12.14 6.08 -28.33
CA GLY A 340 13.34 6.89 -28.19
C GLY A 340 13.13 8.26 -27.54
N GLN A 341 11.93 8.54 -27.04
CA GLN A 341 11.60 9.78 -26.33
C GLN A 341 12.25 9.76 -24.94
N THR A 342 12.93 10.85 -24.56
CA THR A 342 13.73 10.92 -23.33
C THR A 342 13.12 11.91 -22.35
N GLN A 343 12.96 11.53 -21.09
CA GLN A 343 12.64 12.43 -19.98
C GLN A 343 13.84 12.54 -19.04
N ARG A 344 14.01 13.69 -18.39
CA ARG A 344 15.11 13.95 -17.44
C ARG A 344 14.62 14.56 -16.15
N PHE A 345 15.30 14.23 -15.05
CA PHE A 345 14.98 14.71 -13.72
C PHE A 345 16.22 15.30 -13.03
N GLU A 346 16.03 16.41 -12.33
CA GLU A 346 17.03 17.04 -11.46
C GLU A 346 16.56 16.93 -10.01
N TYR A 347 17.48 16.71 -9.08
CA TYR A 347 17.21 16.51 -7.66
C TYR A 347 18.00 17.48 -6.80
N ASP A 348 17.45 17.85 -5.64
CA ASP A 348 18.26 18.49 -4.60
C ASP A 348 19.00 17.44 -3.73
N ALA A 349 19.78 17.92 -2.75
CA ALA A 349 20.56 17.08 -1.87
C ALA A 349 19.71 16.15 -0.98
N GLN A 350 18.40 16.39 -0.85
CA GLN A 350 17.46 15.55 -0.11
C GLN A 350 16.72 14.55 -1.03
N GLY A 351 17.11 14.45 -2.31
CA GLY A 351 16.48 13.55 -3.29
C GLY A 351 15.09 14.01 -3.75
N ARG A 352 14.74 15.30 -3.59
CA ARG A 352 13.46 15.84 -4.07
C ARG A 352 13.61 16.36 -5.50
N VAL A 353 12.62 16.10 -6.36
CA VAL A 353 12.64 16.52 -7.78
C VAL A 353 12.52 18.04 -7.90
N THR A 354 13.59 18.70 -8.32
CA THR A 354 13.64 20.17 -8.54
C THR A 354 13.34 20.55 -9.99
N ALA A 355 13.55 19.64 -10.94
CA ALA A 355 13.12 19.82 -12.32
C ALA A 355 12.73 18.49 -12.97
N ALA A 356 11.69 18.52 -13.80
CA ALA A 356 11.31 17.43 -14.69
C ALA A 356 11.18 17.98 -16.12
N THR A 357 11.92 17.38 -17.06
CA THR A 357 11.91 17.77 -18.47
C THR A 357 11.32 16.65 -19.30
N ASP A 358 10.25 16.94 -20.04
CA ASP A 358 9.60 15.98 -20.92
C ASP A 358 10.39 15.74 -22.23
N ALA A 359 9.90 14.82 -23.06
CA ALA A 359 10.53 14.48 -24.33
C ALA A 359 10.51 15.58 -25.40
N LEU A 360 9.71 16.62 -25.20
CA LEU A 360 9.67 17.81 -26.07
C LEU A 360 10.61 18.92 -25.58
N GLY A 361 11.27 18.73 -24.43
CA GLY A 361 12.13 19.72 -23.81
C GLY A 361 11.39 20.71 -22.91
N ASN A 362 10.11 20.47 -22.60
CA ASN A 362 9.36 21.30 -21.67
C ASN A 362 9.79 20.98 -20.23
N THR A 363 10.27 21.97 -19.49
CA THR A 363 10.74 21.79 -18.11
C THR A 363 9.76 22.38 -17.10
N THR A 364 9.31 21.56 -16.16
CA THR A 364 8.64 22.01 -14.93
C THR A 364 9.65 22.08 -13.80
N ARG A 365 9.65 23.16 -13.02
CA ARG A 365 10.56 23.35 -11.86
C ARG A 365 9.79 23.47 -10.56
N THR A 366 10.32 22.88 -9.50
CA THR A 366 9.73 22.89 -8.16
C THR A 366 10.74 23.45 -7.16
N GLU A 367 10.33 24.45 -6.39
CA GLU A 367 11.08 25.00 -5.27
C GLU A 367 10.43 24.55 -3.95
N TYR A 368 11.25 24.11 -3.00
CA TYR A 368 10.82 23.60 -1.70
C TYR A 368 11.25 24.52 -0.56
N ASN A 369 10.49 24.54 0.54
CA ASN A 369 10.92 25.17 1.78
C ASN A 369 11.86 24.24 2.60
N ALA A 370 12.31 24.76 3.75
CA ALA A 370 13.17 24.02 4.69
C ALA A 370 12.50 22.74 5.22
N ASP A 371 11.17 22.71 5.27
CA ASP A 371 10.41 21.55 5.77
C ASP A 371 10.04 20.56 4.66
N GLY A 372 10.66 20.55 3.49
CA GLY A 372 10.31 19.53 2.49
C GLY A 372 9.16 19.88 1.53
N LEU A 373 8.43 20.99 1.74
CA LEU A 373 7.15 21.25 1.07
C LEU A 373 7.30 22.12 -0.20
N PRO A 374 6.60 21.79 -1.30
CA PRO A 374 6.70 22.55 -2.55
C PRO A 374 5.99 23.91 -2.42
N VAL A 375 6.77 24.99 -2.36
CA VAL A 375 6.24 26.35 -2.19
C VAL A 375 6.02 27.07 -3.50
N LYS A 376 6.67 26.63 -4.58
CA LYS A 376 6.52 27.21 -5.91
C LYS A 376 6.75 26.16 -6.99
N VAL A 377 5.81 26.07 -7.93
CA VAL A 377 5.91 25.25 -9.14
C VAL A 377 5.85 26.18 -10.35
N THR A 378 6.86 26.11 -11.21
CA THR A 378 6.94 26.86 -12.47
C THR A 378 6.78 25.88 -13.62
N ALA A 379 5.68 25.97 -14.35
CA ALA A 379 5.43 25.16 -15.54
C ALA A 379 6.32 25.62 -16.72
N ALA A 380 6.39 24.80 -17.76
CA ALA A 380 7.27 25.06 -18.92
C ALA A 380 6.92 26.33 -19.70
N ASN A 381 5.68 26.78 -19.65
CA ASN A 381 5.22 28.04 -20.26
C ASN A 381 5.50 29.28 -19.38
N GLY A 382 6.12 29.10 -18.21
CA GLY A 382 6.43 30.15 -17.24
C GLY A 382 5.33 30.43 -16.22
N ASP A 383 4.18 29.74 -16.30
CA ASP A 383 3.12 29.86 -15.31
C ASP A 383 3.59 29.41 -13.92
N VAL A 384 3.32 30.22 -12.90
CA VAL A 384 3.77 29.96 -11.53
C VAL A 384 2.57 29.69 -10.63
N THR A 385 2.62 28.58 -9.90
CA THR A 385 1.72 28.31 -8.77
C THR A 385 2.52 28.39 -7.48
N GLN A 386 1.98 29.09 -6.47
CA GLN A 386 2.61 29.21 -5.15
C GLN A 386 1.70 28.63 -4.07
N THR A 387 2.29 27.92 -3.12
CA THR A 387 1.59 27.35 -1.97
C THR A 387 2.21 27.84 -0.67
N ALA A 388 1.37 28.40 0.20
CA ALA A 388 1.74 28.73 1.57
C ALA A 388 1.21 27.64 2.51
N TYR A 389 2.01 27.27 3.50
CA TYR A 389 1.71 26.23 4.47
C TYR A 389 1.66 26.78 5.89
N ASP A 390 0.90 26.14 6.78
CA ASP A 390 1.04 26.33 8.22
C ASP A 390 2.23 25.52 8.80
N ALA A 391 2.49 25.70 10.10
CA ALA A 391 3.57 24.99 10.80
C ALA A 391 3.41 23.46 10.82
N LEU A 392 2.20 22.95 10.55
CA LEU A 392 1.91 21.51 10.46
C LEU A 392 1.96 21.01 9.01
N GLY A 393 2.46 21.83 8.08
CA GLY A 393 2.65 21.49 6.67
C GLY A 393 1.37 21.39 5.85
N ARG A 394 0.27 21.98 6.31
CA ARG A 394 -1.00 21.97 5.59
C ARG A 394 -1.14 23.25 4.77
N PRO A 395 -1.63 23.19 3.52
CA PRO A 395 -1.74 24.37 2.69
C PRO A 395 -2.76 25.34 3.30
N VAL A 396 -2.39 26.60 3.51
CA VAL A 396 -3.28 27.68 3.98
C VAL A 396 -3.68 28.64 2.86
N ALA A 397 -2.87 28.69 1.80
CA ALA A 397 -3.21 29.43 0.59
C ALA A 397 -2.53 28.80 -0.63
N VAL A 398 -3.24 28.77 -1.76
CA VAL A 398 -2.70 28.43 -3.08
C VAL A 398 -3.00 29.57 -4.04
N THR A 399 -1.98 30.14 -4.64
CA THR A 399 -2.10 31.21 -5.65
C THR A 399 -1.72 30.64 -7.01
N ASP A 400 -2.66 30.70 -7.95
CA ASP A 400 -2.43 30.23 -9.32
C ASP A 400 -1.66 31.26 -10.17
N ALA A 401 -1.36 30.87 -11.42
CA ALA A 401 -0.60 31.70 -12.35
C ALA A 401 -1.30 33.01 -12.74
N ALA A 402 -2.62 33.10 -12.56
CA ALA A 402 -3.38 34.33 -12.78
C ALA A 402 -3.40 35.25 -11.54
N GLY A 403 -2.69 34.88 -10.46
CA GLY A 403 -2.67 35.63 -9.20
C GLY A 403 -3.93 35.44 -8.36
N ARG A 404 -4.74 34.41 -8.64
CA ARG A 404 -5.97 34.13 -7.89
C ARG A 404 -5.64 33.20 -6.73
N THR A 405 -6.06 33.57 -5.52
CA THR A 405 -5.73 32.84 -4.29
C THR A 405 -6.94 32.09 -3.74
N THR A 406 -6.80 30.78 -3.52
CA THR A 406 -7.72 29.97 -2.71
C THR A 406 -7.14 29.84 -1.31
N ALA A 407 -7.94 30.11 -0.27
CA ALA A 407 -7.52 30.01 1.13
C ALA A 407 -8.15 28.79 1.82
N TYR A 408 -7.43 28.21 2.78
CA TYR A 408 -7.83 27.00 3.50
C TYR A 408 -7.67 27.19 5.01
N ARG A 409 -8.57 26.59 5.79
CA ARG A 409 -8.50 26.55 7.25
C ARG A 409 -8.66 25.13 7.75
N TRP A 410 -7.87 24.77 8.76
CA TRP A 410 -7.80 23.42 9.30
C TRP A 410 -8.09 23.42 10.80
N ASN A 411 -8.66 22.34 11.33
CA ASN A 411 -8.78 22.13 12.77
C ASN A 411 -7.54 21.42 13.37
N GLY A 412 -7.54 21.18 14.68
CA GLY A 412 -6.46 20.47 15.38
C GLY A 412 -6.31 19.00 14.96
N ASN A 413 -7.35 18.39 14.41
CA ASN A 413 -7.34 16.99 13.94
C ASN A 413 -6.98 16.87 12.45
N GLY A 414 -6.25 17.85 11.90
CA GLY A 414 -5.75 17.79 10.52
C GLY A 414 -6.82 17.91 9.43
N ARG A 415 -8.04 18.37 9.74
CA ARG A 415 -9.17 18.39 8.78
C ARG A 415 -9.53 19.77 8.30
N LEU A 416 -9.88 19.87 7.03
CA LEU A 416 -10.29 21.12 6.38
C LEU A 416 -11.65 21.58 6.91
N VAL A 417 -11.71 22.72 7.60
CA VAL A 417 -12.97 23.29 8.13
C VAL A 417 -13.53 24.43 7.29
N SER A 418 -12.71 25.07 6.47
CA SER A 418 -13.16 26.09 5.52
C SER A 418 -12.25 26.17 4.31
N MET A 419 -12.84 26.43 3.14
CA MET A 419 -12.15 26.75 1.90
C MET A 419 -12.80 27.99 1.28
N THR A 420 -12.01 29.01 1.00
CA THR A 420 -12.47 30.25 0.35
C THR A 420 -11.88 30.35 -1.04
N ASP A 421 -12.74 30.38 -2.06
CA ASP A 421 -12.32 30.55 -3.45
C ASP A 421 -11.82 31.99 -3.74
N PRO A 422 -11.17 32.23 -4.89
CA PRO A 422 -10.65 33.57 -5.21
C PRO A 422 -11.71 34.66 -5.38
N LYS A 423 -13.00 34.31 -5.49
CA LYS A 423 -14.12 35.25 -5.57
C LYS A 423 -14.70 35.55 -4.18
N GLY A 424 -14.17 34.94 -3.12
CA GLY A 424 -14.65 35.08 -1.75
C GLY A 424 -15.75 34.08 -1.37
N GLY A 425 -16.09 33.12 -2.25
CA GLY A 425 -17.05 32.06 -1.95
C GLY A 425 -16.48 31.09 -0.92
N GLU A 426 -17.13 30.98 0.25
CA GLU A 426 -16.66 30.13 1.35
C GLU A 426 -17.46 28.82 1.45
N LYS A 427 -16.79 27.68 1.39
CA LYS A 427 -17.34 26.38 1.81
C LYS A 427 -16.88 26.07 3.22
N ARG A 428 -17.76 25.53 4.07
CA ARG A 428 -17.44 25.12 5.45
C ARG A 428 -17.73 23.65 5.70
N PHE A 429 -16.94 23.02 6.54
CA PHE A 429 -17.06 21.61 6.87
C PHE A 429 -16.99 21.41 8.38
N SER A 430 -17.82 20.50 8.90
CA SER A 430 -17.73 20.03 10.29
C SER A 430 -17.60 18.52 10.32
N TYR A 431 -16.98 17.99 11.37
CA TYR A 431 -16.69 16.57 11.53
C TYR A 431 -17.17 16.07 12.89
N ASP A 432 -17.42 14.76 13.00
CA ASP A 432 -17.66 14.09 14.27
C ASP A 432 -16.35 13.67 14.98
N GLY A 433 -16.45 12.97 16.11
CA GLY A 433 -15.32 12.56 16.95
C GLY A 433 -14.38 11.54 16.29
N GLY A 434 -14.93 10.55 15.59
CA GLY A 434 -14.17 9.61 14.75
C GLY A 434 -13.61 10.23 13.48
N GLY A 435 -13.93 11.48 13.22
CA GLY A 435 -13.44 12.16 12.07
C GLY A 435 -14.15 11.74 10.78
N ARG A 436 -15.47 11.80 10.78
CA ARG A 436 -16.27 11.67 9.56
C ARG A 436 -16.97 12.99 9.28
N LEU A 437 -17.19 13.31 8.01
CA LEU A 437 -17.82 14.57 7.61
C LEU A 437 -19.24 14.60 8.18
N ARG A 438 -19.58 15.56 9.04
CA ARG A 438 -20.90 15.70 9.66
C ARG A 438 -21.80 16.64 8.88
N GLU A 439 -21.25 17.74 8.39
CA GLU A 439 -21.97 18.76 7.63
C GLU A 439 -21.02 19.45 6.66
N ALA A 440 -21.48 19.70 5.44
CA ALA A 440 -20.81 20.51 4.44
C ALA A 440 -21.75 21.64 4.00
N THR A 441 -21.31 22.89 4.14
CA THR A 441 -22.03 24.09 3.70
C THR A 441 -21.34 24.66 2.47
N ASP A 442 -22.10 24.89 1.40
CA ASP A 442 -21.58 25.54 0.20
C ASP A 442 -21.47 27.07 0.34
N CYS A 443 -20.97 27.74 -0.71
CA CYS A 443 -20.80 29.19 -0.73
C CYS A 443 -22.12 29.99 -0.76
N SER A 444 -23.24 29.33 -1.04
CA SER A 444 -24.58 29.91 -0.98
C SER A 444 -25.23 29.76 0.40
N GLY A 445 -24.60 29.03 1.32
CA GLY A 445 -25.11 28.76 2.66
C GLY A 445 -25.99 27.51 2.76
N TYR A 446 -26.11 26.72 1.70
CA TYR A 446 -26.87 25.47 1.71
C TYR A 446 -26.02 24.35 2.32
N SER A 447 -26.60 23.62 3.28
CA SER A 447 -25.89 22.57 4.03
C SER A 447 -26.40 21.18 3.67
N THR A 448 -25.47 20.26 3.41
CA THR A 448 -25.72 18.82 3.39
C THR A 448 -25.21 18.21 4.69
N ARG A 449 -26.01 17.37 5.35
CA ARG A 449 -25.65 16.65 6.57
C ARG A 449 -25.47 15.16 6.31
N TYR A 450 -24.56 14.55 7.06
CA TYR A 450 -24.23 13.14 6.94
C TYR A 450 -24.34 12.49 8.32
N VAL A 451 -24.90 11.29 8.35
CA VAL A 451 -25.11 10.52 9.58
C VAL A 451 -24.53 9.13 9.39
N TYR A 452 -23.81 8.65 10.39
CA TYR A 452 -23.13 7.35 10.37
C TYR A 452 -23.77 6.38 11.35
N ASP A 453 -23.64 5.09 11.08
CA ASP A 453 -24.02 4.03 12.01
C ASP A 453 -22.93 3.78 13.08
N GLY A 454 -23.16 2.83 13.99
CA GLY A 454 -22.20 2.50 15.05
C GLY A 454 -20.85 1.96 14.56
N ARG A 455 -20.79 1.42 13.33
CA ARG A 455 -19.54 0.98 12.69
C ARG A 455 -18.84 2.13 11.96
N GLY A 456 -19.48 3.29 11.87
CA GLY A 456 -18.96 4.45 11.17
C GLY A 456 -19.27 4.46 9.67
N TYR A 457 -20.13 3.56 9.19
CA TYR A 457 -20.56 3.56 7.79
C TYR A 457 -21.65 4.60 7.57
N LEU A 458 -21.67 5.22 6.39
CA LEU A 458 -22.67 6.22 6.05
C LEU A 458 -24.06 5.58 6.09
N SER A 459 -24.96 6.15 6.88
CA SER A 459 -26.34 5.67 7.05
C SER A 459 -27.37 6.60 6.43
N ARG A 460 -27.12 7.93 6.45
CA ARG A 460 -28.01 8.92 5.83
C ARG A 460 -27.23 10.12 5.29
N ARG A 461 -27.72 10.66 4.18
CA ARG A 461 -27.37 11.98 3.64
C ARG A 461 -28.63 12.81 3.56
N ILE A 462 -28.59 14.02 4.11
CA ILE A 462 -29.71 14.96 4.15
C ILE A 462 -29.27 16.20 3.37
N ASP A 463 -29.95 16.52 2.27
CA ASP A 463 -29.65 17.72 1.48
C ASP A 463 -30.16 19.00 2.16
N ALA A 464 -29.99 20.14 1.49
CA ALA A 464 -30.32 21.45 2.06
C ALA A 464 -31.84 21.69 2.17
N GLU A 465 -32.62 21.02 1.32
CA GLU A 465 -34.08 20.98 1.33
C GLU A 465 -34.64 20.03 2.40
N GLY A 466 -33.78 19.20 3.01
CA GLY A 466 -34.15 18.22 4.03
C GLY A 466 -34.53 16.85 3.46
N ASN A 467 -34.38 16.62 2.16
CA ASN A 467 -34.59 15.32 1.56
C ASN A 467 -33.51 14.36 2.05
N THR A 468 -33.93 13.15 2.41
CA THR A 468 -33.04 12.15 3.01
C THR A 468 -32.84 10.97 2.07
N THR A 469 -31.59 10.73 1.69
CA THR A 469 -31.15 9.45 1.11
C THR A 469 -30.60 8.59 2.23
N SER A 470 -31.12 7.37 2.37
CA SER A 470 -30.66 6.40 3.39
C SER A 470 -29.83 5.29 2.76
N TYR A 471 -28.83 4.82 3.48
CA TYR A 471 -27.89 3.81 3.05
C TYR A 471 -27.89 2.65 4.05
N ARG A 472 -27.82 1.43 3.54
CA ARG A 472 -27.49 0.25 4.32
C ARG A 472 -26.22 -0.34 3.76
N CYS A 473 -25.19 -0.48 4.60
CA CYS A 473 -23.95 -1.12 4.24
C CYS A 473 -23.92 -2.60 4.67
N ASP A 474 -23.11 -3.39 3.98
CA ASP A 474 -22.75 -4.75 4.41
C ASP A 474 -21.67 -4.74 5.49
N ALA A 475 -21.19 -5.91 5.89
CA ALA A 475 -20.21 -6.02 6.98
C ALA A 475 -18.84 -5.38 6.65
N LEU A 476 -18.50 -5.25 5.37
CA LEU A 476 -17.27 -4.61 4.89
C LEU A 476 -17.45 -3.10 4.60
N GLY A 477 -18.63 -2.55 4.90
CA GLY A 477 -18.92 -1.12 4.68
C GLY A 477 -19.35 -0.79 3.25
N ARG A 478 -19.50 -1.77 2.37
CA ARG A 478 -19.95 -1.56 0.99
C ARG A 478 -21.45 -1.30 0.99
N VAL A 479 -21.91 -0.38 0.14
CA VAL A 479 -23.34 -0.07 0.04
C VAL A 479 -24.09 -1.31 -0.48
N ALA A 480 -25.06 -1.78 0.29
CA ALA A 480 -25.94 -2.90 -0.06
C ALA A 480 -27.35 -2.44 -0.45
N SER A 481 -27.79 -1.27 0.03
CA SER A 481 -29.05 -0.65 -0.38
C SER A 481 -29.02 0.86 -0.25
N ILE A 482 -29.72 1.53 -1.17
CA ILE A 482 -29.95 2.98 -1.17
C ILE A 482 -31.46 3.21 -1.22
N THR A 483 -31.99 4.00 -0.28
CA THR A 483 -33.38 4.46 -0.31
C THR A 483 -33.39 5.96 -0.62
N GLN A 484 -33.95 6.32 -1.75
CA GLN A 484 -34.06 7.71 -2.20
C GLN A 484 -35.19 8.45 -1.45
N PRO A 485 -35.23 9.79 -1.50
CA PRO A 485 -36.27 10.57 -0.84
C PRO A 485 -37.71 10.28 -1.30
N ASP A 486 -37.87 9.82 -2.54
CA ASP A 486 -39.16 9.41 -3.10
C ASP A 486 -39.60 7.99 -2.67
N GLY A 487 -38.79 7.31 -1.86
CA GLY A 487 -39.02 5.95 -1.38
C GLY A 487 -38.57 4.85 -2.34
N SER A 488 -38.03 5.19 -3.53
CA SER A 488 -37.43 4.20 -4.41
C SER A 488 -36.20 3.56 -3.76
N VAL A 489 -36.02 2.26 -4.00
CA VAL A 489 -34.96 1.47 -3.36
C VAL A 489 -34.10 0.79 -4.42
N GLU A 490 -32.81 1.07 -4.35
CA GLU A 490 -31.76 0.37 -5.07
C GLU A 490 -31.11 -0.67 -4.15
N ALA A 491 -30.64 -1.79 -4.72
CA ALA A 491 -29.93 -2.83 -3.98
C ALA A 491 -28.71 -3.32 -4.76
N LEU A 492 -27.60 -3.56 -4.04
CA LEU A 492 -26.33 -4.00 -4.60
C LEU A 492 -25.86 -5.22 -3.84
N THR A 493 -25.28 -6.19 -4.56
CA THR A 493 -24.56 -7.31 -3.96
C THR A 493 -23.17 -7.40 -4.55
N TRP A 494 -22.24 -7.94 -3.77
CA TRP A 494 -20.82 -7.98 -4.08
C TRP A 494 -20.30 -9.40 -3.91
N ASP A 495 -19.27 -9.78 -4.65
CA ASP A 495 -18.51 -11.00 -4.39
C ASP A 495 -17.50 -10.81 -3.24
N GLY A 496 -16.64 -11.82 -3.00
CA GLY A 496 -15.65 -11.78 -1.92
C GLY A 496 -14.56 -10.73 -2.13
N GLU A 497 -14.24 -10.41 -3.39
CA GLU A 497 -13.22 -9.42 -3.77
C GLU A 497 -13.79 -8.00 -3.96
N GLY A 498 -15.09 -7.81 -3.77
CA GLY A 498 -15.73 -6.50 -3.88
C GLY A 498 -16.16 -6.12 -5.29
N ASN A 499 -16.22 -7.08 -6.22
CA ASN A 499 -16.82 -6.86 -7.53
C ASN A 499 -18.34 -6.90 -7.43
N LEU A 500 -19.02 -5.99 -8.15
CA LEU A 500 -20.48 -5.88 -8.14
C LEU A 500 -21.09 -7.12 -8.78
N ARG A 501 -21.77 -7.97 -8.00
CA ARG A 501 -22.41 -9.20 -8.49
C ARG A 501 -23.82 -8.97 -9.01
N SER A 502 -24.60 -8.12 -8.34
CA SER A 502 -25.91 -7.71 -8.82
C SER A 502 -26.26 -6.29 -8.44
N TYR A 503 -27.01 -5.63 -9.31
CA TYR A 503 -27.57 -4.31 -9.10
C TYR A 503 -29.05 -4.33 -9.46
N ARG A 504 -29.89 -3.99 -8.49
CA ARG A 504 -31.32 -3.73 -8.66
C ARG A 504 -31.56 -2.23 -8.60
N ASP A 505 -32.05 -1.64 -9.68
CA ASP A 505 -32.36 -0.21 -9.73
C ASP A 505 -33.66 0.15 -8.99
N GLY A 506 -33.97 1.45 -8.92
CA GLY A 506 -35.20 1.97 -8.29
C GLY A 506 -36.50 1.51 -8.96
N ALA A 507 -36.46 1.08 -10.23
CA ALA A 507 -37.59 0.50 -10.95
C ALA A 507 -37.70 -1.03 -10.74
N GLY A 508 -36.76 -1.62 -10.01
CA GLY A 508 -36.69 -3.05 -9.73
C GLY A 508 -36.08 -3.90 -10.83
N GLN A 509 -35.46 -3.27 -11.84
CA GLN A 509 -34.72 -3.98 -12.89
C GLN A 509 -33.39 -4.48 -12.32
N VAL A 510 -33.07 -5.75 -12.58
CA VAL A 510 -31.85 -6.40 -12.06
C VAL A 510 -30.84 -6.59 -13.18
N THR A 511 -29.60 -6.17 -12.94
CA THR A 511 -28.44 -6.52 -13.77
C THR A 511 -27.47 -7.36 -12.95
N GLU A 512 -26.99 -8.47 -13.51
CA GLU A 512 -26.06 -9.39 -12.86
C GLU A 512 -24.73 -9.43 -13.61
N TYR A 513 -23.64 -9.69 -12.87
CA TYR A 513 -22.28 -9.76 -13.39
C TYR A 513 -21.53 -10.95 -12.82
N SER A 514 -20.60 -11.50 -13.60
CA SER A 514 -19.55 -12.39 -13.12
C SER A 514 -18.19 -11.96 -13.66
N TYR A 515 -17.12 -12.35 -12.97
CA TYR A 515 -15.76 -11.87 -13.20
C TYR A 515 -14.78 -13.03 -13.32
N ASN A 516 -13.65 -12.78 -13.98
CA ASN A 516 -12.48 -13.68 -13.97
C ASN A 516 -11.56 -13.40 -12.77
N ALA A 517 -10.42 -14.08 -12.71
CA ALA A 517 -9.39 -13.94 -11.68
C ALA A 517 -8.70 -12.56 -11.65
N GLN A 518 -8.86 -11.74 -12.69
CA GLN A 518 -8.34 -10.38 -12.84
C GLN A 518 -9.39 -9.34 -12.46
N HIS A 519 -10.55 -9.80 -11.98
CA HIS A 519 -11.69 -8.95 -11.61
C HIS A 519 -12.26 -8.19 -12.83
N GLN A 520 -12.04 -8.72 -14.03
CA GLN A 520 -12.65 -8.22 -15.27
C GLN A 520 -13.96 -8.96 -15.52
N PRO A 521 -15.00 -8.29 -16.04
CA PRO A 521 -16.30 -8.91 -16.29
C PRO A 521 -16.20 -9.98 -17.38
N VAL A 522 -16.74 -11.17 -17.14
CA VAL A 522 -16.87 -12.25 -18.15
C VAL A 522 -18.30 -12.43 -18.65
N LEU A 523 -19.29 -12.01 -17.85
CA LEU A 523 -20.69 -12.02 -18.20
C LEU A 523 -21.40 -10.83 -17.59
N ARG A 524 -22.31 -10.23 -18.35
CA ARG A 524 -23.34 -9.31 -17.86
C ARG A 524 -24.70 -9.76 -18.37
N THR A 525 -25.66 -9.92 -17.46
CA THR A 525 -27.07 -10.22 -17.79
C THR A 525 -27.93 -9.04 -17.38
N ASP A 526 -28.66 -8.43 -18.30
CA ASP A 526 -29.57 -7.33 -17.97
C ASP A 526 -30.97 -7.82 -17.55
N ALA A 527 -31.84 -6.89 -17.17
CA ALA A 527 -33.17 -7.21 -16.66
C ALA A 527 -34.12 -7.83 -17.70
N ALA A 528 -33.81 -7.71 -18.99
CA ALA A 528 -34.52 -8.39 -20.07
C ALA A 528 -33.96 -9.81 -20.34
N GLY A 529 -32.95 -10.25 -19.58
CA GLY A 529 -32.25 -11.51 -19.77
C GLY A 529 -31.24 -11.49 -20.92
N ARG A 530 -30.92 -10.31 -21.48
CA ARG A 530 -29.92 -10.22 -22.54
C ARG A 530 -28.53 -10.36 -21.94
N GLN A 531 -27.72 -11.22 -22.55
CA GLN A 531 -26.37 -11.51 -22.11
C GLN A 531 -25.34 -10.80 -22.99
N LEU A 532 -24.35 -10.21 -22.34
CA LEU A 532 -23.11 -9.74 -22.95
C LEU A 532 -21.97 -10.56 -22.35
N VAL A 533 -21.34 -11.39 -23.18
CA VAL A 533 -20.22 -12.28 -22.81
C VAL A 533 -18.93 -11.66 -23.28
N TYR A 534 -17.92 -11.64 -22.41
CA TYR A 534 -16.58 -11.14 -22.69
C TYR A 534 -15.62 -12.32 -22.76
N TYR A 535 -14.77 -12.34 -23.78
CA TYR A 535 -13.73 -13.34 -23.95
C TYR A 535 -12.39 -12.64 -23.83
N TYR A 536 -11.43 -13.31 -23.21
CA TYR A 536 -10.09 -12.79 -23.05
C TYR A 536 -9.09 -13.80 -23.57
N ASP A 537 -7.95 -13.34 -24.06
CA ASP A 537 -6.83 -14.22 -24.37
C ASP A 537 -6.07 -14.68 -23.11
N ARG A 538 -4.99 -15.44 -23.29
CA ARG A 538 -4.22 -16.06 -22.19
C ARG A 538 -3.45 -15.05 -21.34
N GLN A 539 -3.49 -13.77 -21.73
CA GLN A 539 -2.89 -12.63 -21.06
C GLN A 539 -3.98 -11.65 -20.57
N TRP A 540 -5.24 -12.09 -20.56
CA TRP A 540 -6.41 -11.34 -20.11
C TRP A 540 -6.69 -10.04 -20.86
N ARG A 541 -6.35 -10.01 -22.16
CA ARG A 541 -6.74 -8.93 -23.08
C ARG A 541 -8.09 -9.26 -23.72
N LEU A 542 -9.03 -8.31 -23.72
CA LEU A 542 -10.41 -8.43 -24.22
C LEU A 542 -10.49 -8.63 -25.75
#